data_AF-A0A1Z9SK75-F1
#
_entry.id   AF-A0A1Z9SK75-F1
#
_cell.length_a   1.000
_cell.length_b   1.000
_cell.length_c   1.000
_cell.angle_alpha   90.00
_cell.angle_beta   90.00
_cell.angle_gamma   90.00
#
_symmetry.space_group_name_H-M   'P 1'
#
loop_
_entity.id
_entity.type
_entity.pdbx_description
1 polymer ?
#
loop_
_entity_poly.entity_id
_entity_poly.type
_entity_poly.pdbx_seq_one_letter_code
_entity_poly.pdbx_strand_id
1 'polypeptide(L)'
;MSELDGANFWKSPGSEFGIVIARISQDVRTVVFPGEICDALSLPHEFNRLFIQVVARATQGAPMYYQEPYVPATDRRLHISDMKS
;
A
#
# COMPACT_ATOMS: atom_id res chain seq x y z
N MET A 1 -18.20 13.46 -11.31
CA MET A 1 -17.08 12.72 -10.68
C MET A 1 -17.66 11.81 -9.60
N SER A 2 -18.13 10.60 -9.93
CA SER A 2 -18.67 9.69 -8.90
C SER A 2 -18.51 8.19 -9.19
N GLU A 3 -17.93 7.79 -10.32
CA GLU A 3 -17.77 6.35 -10.64
C GLU A 3 -16.49 5.75 -10.05
N LEU A 4 -15.55 6.58 -9.60
CA LEU A 4 -14.27 6.14 -9.02
C LEU A 4 -14.26 6.16 -7.48
N ASP A 5 -15.21 6.86 -6.86
CA ASP A 5 -15.34 6.90 -5.40
C ASP A 5 -15.92 5.57 -4.89
N GLY A 6 -15.08 4.77 -4.25
CA GLY A 6 -15.45 3.44 -3.76
C GLY A 6 -15.17 2.29 -4.74
N ALA A 7 -14.64 2.59 -5.92
CA ALA A 7 -14.11 1.57 -6.81
C ALA A 7 -12.90 0.92 -6.12
N ASN A 8 -13.00 -0.36 -5.80
CA ASN A 8 -11.84 -1.13 -5.37
C ASN A 8 -10.92 -1.22 -6.59
N PHE A 9 -9.81 -0.48 -6.58
CA PHE A 9 -8.81 -0.45 -7.64
C PHE A 9 -8.33 -1.86 -8.05
N TRP A 10 -8.51 -2.87 -7.19
CA TRP A 10 -8.16 -4.26 -7.46
C TRP A 10 -9.22 -5.06 -8.20
N LYS A 11 -10.47 -4.58 -8.24
CA LYS A 11 -11.55 -5.26 -8.98
C LYS A 11 -11.44 -5.02 -10.48
N SER A 12 -11.12 -3.80 -10.92
CA SER A 12 -11.08 -3.47 -12.35
C SER A 12 -9.97 -4.19 -13.14
N PRO A 13 -8.71 -4.32 -12.68
CA PRO A 13 -7.66 -4.99 -13.45
C PRO A 13 -7.95 -6.48 -13.67
N GLY A 14 -8.52 -7.14 -12.66
CA GLY A 14 -8.86 -8.56 -12.72
C GLY A 14 -10.03 -8.86 -13.65
N SER A 15 -11.12 -8.10 -13.54
CA SER A 15 -12.33 -8.36 -14.34
C SER A 15 -12.25 -7.84 -15.77
N GLU A 16 -11.55 -6.73 -16.01
CA GLU A 16 -11.52 -6.09 -17.34
C GLU A 16 -10.34 -6.54 -18.19
N PHE A 17 -9.20 -6.88 -17.58
CA PHE A 17 -7.96 -7.18 -18.29
C PHE A 17 -7.42 -8.59 -18.01
N GLY A 18 -8.13 -9.41 -17.21
CA GLY A 18 -7.70 -10.76 -16.86
C GLY A 18 -6.41 -10.81 -16.04
N ILE A 19 -6.04 -9.71 -15.37
CA ILE A 19 -4.78 -9.61 -14.63
C ILE A 19 -4.96 -10.23 -13.24
N VAL A 20 -4.19 -11.29 -12.98
CA VAL A 20 -4.08 -11.89 -11.66
C VAL A 20 -2.75 -11.46 -11.02
N ILE A 21 -2.83 -10.78 -9.88
CA ILE A 21 -1.65 -10.49 -9.06
C ILE A 21 -1.17 -11.79 -8.42
N ALA A 22 0.02 -12.24 -8.81
CA ALA A 22 0.59 -13.51 -8.35
C ALA A 22 1.58 -13.32 -7.20
N ARG A 23 2.26 -12.17 -7.14
CA ARG A 23 3.25 -11.89 -6.10
C ARG A 23 3.19 -10.45 -5.66
N ILE A 24 3.29 -10.27 -4.35
CA ILE A 24 3.46 -8.96 -3.70
C ILE A 24 4.81 -8.98 -2.98
N SER A 25 5.61 -7.94 -3.17
CA SER A 25 6.81 -7.67 -2.40
C SER A 25 6.59 -6.38 -1.62
N GLN A 26 6.92 -6.41 -0.34
CA GLN A 26 6.74 -5.29 0.56
C GLN A 26 8.04 -4.99 1.31
N ASP A 27 8.35 -3.71 1.44
CA ASP A 27 9.35 -3.20 2.36
C ASP A 27 8.65 -2.33 3.40
N VAL A 28 8.95 -2.53 4.67
CA VAL A 28 8.27 -1.91 5.80
C VAL A 28 9.30 -1.19 6.65
N ARG A 29 9.13 0.12 6.82
CA ARG A 29 10.08 0.98 7.51
C ARG A 29 9.37 1.93 8.46
N THR A 30 10.07 2.37 9.49
CA THR A 30 9.64 3.50 10.31
C THR A 30 10.33 4.76 9.80
N VAL A 31 9.55 5.78 9.45
CA VAL A 31 10.06 7.05 8.94
C VAL A 31 9.33 8.22 9.61
N VAL A 32 9.94 9.41 9.54
CA VAL A 32 9.21 10.66 9.76
C VAL A 32 8.41 10.96 8.49
N PHE A 33 7.11 11.17 8.63
CA PHE A 33 6.27 11.49 7.48
C PHE A 33 6.64 12.87 6.92
N PRO A 34 6.67 13.04 5.58
CA PRO A 34 6.76 14.35 4.96
C PRO A 34 5.65 15.28 5.45
N GLY A 35 5.92 16.58 5.50
CA GLY A 35 4.98 17.56 6.07
C GLY A 35 3.64 17.57 5.34
N GLU A 36 3.66 17.47 4.02
CA GLU A 36 2.48 17.41 3.16
C GLU A 36 1.58 16.21 3.46
N ILE A 37 2.17 15.08 3.87
CA ILE A 37 1.43 13.88 4.28
C ILE A 37 0.84 14.07 5.68
N CYS A 38 1.59 14.68 6.60
CA CYS A 38 1.07 15.03 7.92
C CYS A 38 -0.15 15.95 7.80
N ASP A 39 -0.08 16.98 6.96
CA ASP A 39 -1.18 17.91 6.72
C ASP A 39 -2.39 17.21 6.11
N ALA A 40 -2.19 16.41 5.06
CA ALA A 40 -3.27 15.66 4.41
C ALA A 40 -3.98 14.68 5.36
N LEU A 41 -3.27 14.13 6.34
CA LEU A 41 -3.80 13.21 7.34
C LEU A 41 -4.19 13.88 8.67
N SER A 42 -4.06 15.21 8.78
CA SER A 42 -4.29 15.96 10.03
C SER A 42 -3.50 15.40 11.23
N LEU A 43 -2.24 15.03 10.99
CA LEU A 43 -1.32 14.51 12.00
C LEU A 43 -0.33 15.59 12.45
N PRO A 44 0.18 15.51 13.70
CA PRO A 44 1.31 16.32 14.10
C PRO A 44 2.54 16.01 13.25
N HIS A 45 3.26 17.06 12.86
CA HIS A 45 4.58 16.96 12.24
C HIS A 45 5.56 16.33 13.24
N GLU A 46 6.54 15.56 12.75
CA GLU A 46 7.65 14.96 13.54
C GLU A 46 7.36 13.72 14.39
N PHE A 47 6.55 12.79 13.87
CA PHE A 47 6.40 11.48 14.50
C PHE A 47 6.85 10.32 13.63
N ASN A 48 7.56 9.38 14.25
CA ASN A 48 7.89 8.08 13.67
C ASN A 48 6.60 7.29 13.39
N ARG A 49 6.41 6.90 12.14
CA ARG A 49 5.22 6.20 11.64
C ARG A 49 5.62 5.16 10.60
N LEU A 50 4.66 4.29 10.26
CA LEU A 50 4.92 3.16 9.39
C LEU A 50 4.79 3.59 7.92
N PHE A 51 5.84 3.37 7.15
CA PHE A 51 5.86 3.52 5.71
C PHE A 51 6.05 2.16 5.07
N ILE A 52 5.24 1.85 4.07
CA ILE A 52 5.32 0.58 3.35
C ILE A 52 5.51 0.89 1.88
N GLN A 53 6.44 0.19 1.23
CA GLN A 53 6.58 0.20 -0.22
C GLN A 53 6.06 -1.14 -0.74
N VAL A 54 5.15 -1.11 -1.70
CA VAL A 54 4.52 -2.32 -2.26
C VAL A 54 4.76 -2.38 -3.75
N VAL A 55 5.34 -3.48 -4.22
CA VAL A 55 5.40 -3.82 -5.64
C VAL A 55 4.60 -5.10 -5.87
N ALA A 56 3.61 -5.01 -6.73
CA ALA A 56 2.84 -6.18 -7.14
C ALA A 56 3.17 -6.58 -8.57
N ARG A 57 3.18 -7.89 -8.80
CA ARG A 57 3.53 -8.50 -10.08
C ARG A 57 2.48 -9.51 -10.51
N ALA A 58 2.22 -9.57 -11.82
CA ALA A 58 1.40 -10.60 -12.42
C ALA A 58 2.14 -11.95 -12.47
N THR A 59 1.44 -13.02 -12.85
CA THR A 59 2.00 -14.39 -12.94
C THR A 59 3.25 -14.50 -13.82
N GLN A 60 3.35 -13.65 -14.86
CA GLN A 60 4.52 -13.60 -15.74
C GLN A 60 5.66 -12.70 -15.22
N GLY A 61 5.55 -12.20 -13.99
CA GLY A 61 6.57 -11.37 -13.34
C GLY A 61 6.52 -9.87 -13.71
N ALA A 62 5.65 -9.48 -14.65
CA ALA A 62 5.46 -8.09 -15.03
C ALA A 62 4.97 -7.25 -13.82
N PRO A 63 5.62 -6.10 -13.51
CA PRO A 63 5.15 -5.21 -12.46
C PRO A 63 3.83 -4.57 -12.87
N MET A 64 2.84 -4.64 -11.99
CA MET A 64 1.50 -4.12 -12.25
C MET A 64 1.26 -2.77 -11.59
N TYR A 65 1.74 -2.62 -10.36
CA TYR A 65 1.64 -1.37 -9.64
C TYR A 65 2.73 -1.25 -8.59
N TYR A 66 2.97 0.01 -8.23
CA TYR A 66 3.76 0.42 -7.11
C TYR A 66 2.93 1.33 -6.20
N GLN A 67 3.00 1.11 -4.89
CA GLN A 67 2.29 1.93 -3.90
C GLN A 67 3.18 2.25 -2.71
N GLU A 68 2.99 3.45 -2.17
CA GLU A 68 3.71 3.98 -1.01
C GLU A 68 2.73 4.45 0.07
N PRO A 69 2.03 3.53 0.76
CA PRO A 69 1.12 3.92 1.83
C PRO A 69 1.87 4.43 3.07
N TYR A 70 1.41 5.59 3.52
CA TYR A 70 1.74 6.18 4.81
C TYR A 70 0.69 5.76 5.84
N VAL A 71 1.07 4.90 6.78
CA VAL A 71 0.15 4.34 7.77
C VAL A 71 0.34 5.03 9.13
N PRO A 72 -0.66 5.82 9.60
CA PRO A 72 -0.60 6.43 10.93
C PRO A 72 -0.61 5.38 12.04
N ALA A 73 -0.22 5.78 13.25
CA ALA A 73 -0.34 4.91 14.42
C ALA A 73 -1.83 4.58 14.65
N THR A 74 -2.11 3.31 14.91
CA THR A 74 -3.45 2.81 15.25
C THR A 74 -3.33 1.77 16.34
N ASP A 75 -4.46 1.37 16.94
CA ASP A 75 -4.49 0.26 17.91
C ASP A 75 -4.37 -1.13 17.25
N ARG A 76 -4.23 -1.18 15.92
CA ARG A 76 -4.08 -2.43 15.17
C ARG A 76 -2.62 -2.86 15.16
N ARG A 77 -2.39 -4.17 15.29
CA ARG A 77 -1.07 -4.78 15.16
C ARG A 77 -0.92 -5.38 13.77
N LEU A 78 0.18 -5.05 13.09
CA LEU A 78 0.56 -5.74 11.87
C LEU A 78 1.10 -7.12 12.26
N HIS A 79 0.39 -8.17 11.87
CA HIS A 79 0.85 -9.55 12.02
C HIS A 79 1.68 -9.92 10.80
N ILE A 80 2.99 -10.05 10.99
CA ILE A 80 3.90 -10.60 9.97
C ILE A 80 4.05 -12.08 10.28
N SER A 81 3.36 -12.92 9.52
CA SER A 81 3.60 -14.36 9.54
C SER A 81 4.95 -14.60 8.88
N ASP A 82 5.91 -15.20 9.59
CA ASP A 82 7.18 -15.62 8.98
C ASP A 82 6.90 -16.58 7.83
N MET A 83 6.95 -16.06 6.60
CA MET A 83 7.06 -16.90 5.42
C MET A 83 8.48 -17.43 5.40
N LYS A 84 8.67 -18.66 5.90
CA LYS A 84 9.91 -19.40 5.70
C LYS A 84 10.25 -19.39 4.20
N SER A 85 11.38 -18.76 3.87
CA SER A 85 12.03 -18.80 2.55
C SER A 85 12.66 -20.16 2.30
#